data_AF-A0A453TAN1-F1
#
_entry.id   AF-A0A453TAN1-F1
#
_cell.length_a   1.000
_cell.length_b   1.000
_cell.length_c   1.000
_cell.angle_alpha   90.00
_cell.angle_beta   90.00
_cell.angle_gamma   90.00
#
_symmetry.space_group_name_H-M   'P 1'
#
loop_
_entity.id
_entity.type
_entity.pdbx_description
1 polymer ?
#
loop_
_entity_poly.entity_id
_entity_poly.type
_entity_poly.pdbx_seq_one_letter_code
_entity_poly.pdbx_strand_id
1 'polypeptide(L)'
;MARAFVRSISFPLSPSRSSSSSKPRAPSSSYHARSVSLPCRSHPILAHLHTHIRAVRAWAQQGPAALAASVAVGLAHVDALHSSLGDLLDLPEAQAALSGAGGTVDRLLDSFLRLADAHGCFQETVVALKQDVAEALAAVRRRVGARLASAVRSQCRAGQELARLAATARESAVRPTRLSILGGGQGSAAEVEVTGLLMESAAATASASAALFGAVAAMSGSVEAESCSCKGTAALVCLGGGGGRGGEAGGAGGVHRGARGRQREGVP
;
A
#
# COMPACT_ATOMS: atom_id res chain seq x y z
N MET A 1 -16.19 29.13 -33.66
CA MET A 1 -17.39 29.22 -32.80
C MET A 1 -17.08 28.55 -31.46
N ALA A 2 -16.65 29.32 -30.46
CA ALA A 2 -16.38 28.83 -29.11
C ALA A 2 -17.58 29.18 -28.21
N ARG A 3 -18.18 28.19 -27.56
CA ARG A 3 -19.25 28.38 -26.57
C ARG A 3 -18.64 28.33 -25.17
N ALA A 4 -18.38 29.50 -24.60
CA ALA A 4 -18.07 29.64 -23.18
C ALA A 4 -19.35 29.48 -22.36
N PHE A 5 -19.41 28.45 -21.51
CA PHE A 5 -20.49 28.29 -20.54
C PHE A 5 -20.02 28.84 -19.20
N VAL A 6 -20.40 30.09 -18.91
CA VAL A 6 -20.15 30.74 -17.62
C VAL A 6 -21.20 30.20 -16.63
N ARG A 7 -20.76 29.44 -15.63
CA ARG A 7 -21.62 29.02 -14.51
C ARG A 7 -21.81 30.21 -13.56
N SER A 8 -23.00 30.80 -13.58
CA SER A 8 -23.43 31.76 -12.57
C SER A 8 -23.61 31.03 -11.23
N ILE A 9 -22.90 31.49 -10.20
CA ILE A 9 -23.07 31.08 -8.81
C ILE A 9 -23.84 32.19 -8.09
N SER A 10 -25.12 31.96 -7.80
CA SER A 10 -25.92 32.87 -6.98
C SER A 10 -25.78 32.46 -5.51
N PHE A 11 -25.25 33.35 -4.67
CA PHE A 11 -25.35 33.24 -3.21
C PHE A 11 -26.73 33.72 -2.75
N PRO A 12 -27.44 33.01 -1.83
CA PRO A 12 -28.59 33.57 -1.17
C PRO A 12 -28.12 34.46 -0.01
N LEU A 13 -28.32 35.77 -0.14
CA LEU A 13 -28.25 36.70 1.00
C LEU A 13 -29.57 36.62 1.78
N SER A 14 -29.49 36.39 3.09
CA SER A 14 -30.61 36.50 4.02
C SER A 14 -31.11 37.95 4.15
N PRO A 15 -32.38 38.18 4.56
CA PRO A 15 -33.12 39.40 4.24
C PRO A 15 -33.06 40.48 5.32
N SER A 16 -33.05 41.75 4.88
CA SER A 16 -33.28 42.93 5.72
C SER A 16 -34.77 43.15 6.00
N ARG A 17 -35.06 43.59 7.23
CA ARG A 17 -36.36 44.05 7.75
C ARG A 17 -36.97 45.19 6.93
N SER A 18 -38.29 45.16 6.75
CA SER A 18 -39.16 46.36 6.76
C SER A 18 -40.63 45.98 6.99
N SER A 19 -41.35 46.92 7.62
CA SER A 19 -42.69 46.86 8.21
C SER A 19 -43.82 47.12 7.21
N SER A 20 -44.94 46.40 7.32
CA SER A 20 -46.33 46.93 7.34
C SER A 20 -47.36 45.80 7.23
N SER A 21 -48.55 46.07 7.77
CA SER A 21 -49.65 45.16 8.06
C SER A 21 -50.52 44.77 6.86
N SER A 22 -50.87 43.47 6.75
CA SER A 22 -52.25 42.95 6.66
C SER A 22 -52.23 41.42 6.48
N LYS A 23 -53.18 40.73 7.12
CA LYS A 23 -53.38 39.27 7.12
C LYS A 23 -54.68 39.00 6.33
N PRO A 24 -54.86 37.89 5.56
CA PRO A 24 -55.16 36.60 6.20
C PRO A 24 -54.67 35.29 5.51
N ARG A 25 -54.44 34.29 6.39
CA ARG A 25 -54.76 32.84 6.28
C ARG A 25 -54.08 31.94 5.22
N ALA A 26 -53.14 31.11 5.72
CA ALA A 26 -52.93 29.64 5.53
C ALA A 26 -53.29 28.97 4.17
N PRO A 27 -52.47 28.03 3.65
CA PRO A 27 -51.99 26.89 4.42
C PRO A 27 -50.47 26.78 4.48
N SER A 28 -49.99 26.29 5.63
CA SER A 28 -48.69 25.64 5.75
C SER A 28 -48.60 24.54 4.68
N SER A 29 -47.89 24.79 3.58
CA SER A 29 -47.42 23.67 2.77
C SER A 29 -46.41 22.95 3.66
N SER A 30 -46.84 21.83 4.22
CA SER A 30 -45.97 20.89 4.89
C SER A 30 -44.72 20.71 4.04
N TYR A 31 -43.57 20.88 4.67
CA TYR A 31 -42.30 20.33 4.28
C TYR A 31 -42.43 19.21 3.23
N HIS A 32 -42.21 19.57 1.98
CA HIS A 32 -41.44 18.70 1.11
C HIS A 32 -40.12 19.41 0.92
N ALA A 33 -39.23 19.18 1.88
CA ALA A 33 -37.84 19.00 1.54
C ALA A 33 -37.84 17.97 0.40
N ARG A 34 -37.87 18.47 -0.84
CA ARG A 34 -37.60 17.65 -2.02
C ARG A 34 -36.17 17.20 -1.79
N SER A 35 -36.06 16.00 -1.22
CA SER A 35 -34.80 15.29 -1.08
C SER A 35 -34.06 15.49 -2.37
N VAL A 36 -32.93 16.18 -2.30
CA VAL A 36 -31.99 16.28 -3.40
C VAL A 36 -31.39 14.88 -3.48
N SER A 37 -32.12 13.96 -4.08
CA SER A 37 -31.59 12.67 -4.45
C SER A 37 -30.59 12.98 -5.55
N LEU A 38 -29.33 13.17 -5.16
CA LEU A 38 -28.24 12.84 -6.04
C LEU A 38 -27.81 11.42 -5.72
N PRO A 39 -28.50 10.37 -6.23
CA PRO A 39 -27.89 9.09 -6.33
C PRO A 39 -27.10 9.09 -7.63
N CYS A 40 -25.95 9.79 -7.68
CA CYS A 40 -24.90 9.36 -8.61
C CYS A 40 -24.27 8.13 -7.95
N ARG A 41 -25.02 7.01 -7.97
CA ARG A 41 -24.60 5.74 -7.40
C ARG A 41 -23.55 5.16 -8.33
N SER A 42 -22.27 5.43 -8.06
CA SER A 42 -21.28 4.43 -8.43
C SER A 42 -21.75 3.10 -7.83
N HIS A 43 -21.71 2.03 -8.63
CA HIS A 43 -22.08 0.70 -8.16
C HIS A 43 -21.25 0.39 -6.90
N PRO A 44 -21.82 -0.21 -5.83
CA PRO A 44 -21.14 -0.36 -4.54
C PRO A 44 -19.78 -1.05 -4.66
N ILE A 45 -19.63 -1.96 -5.63
CA ILE A 45 -18.36 -2.62 -5.94
C ILE A 45 -17.27 -1.66 -6.43
N LEU A 46 -17.62 -0.64 -7.22
CA LEU A 46 -16.67 0.31 -7.79
C LEU A 46 -16.19 1.28 -6.70
N ALA A 47 -17.09 1.66 -5.79
CA ALA A 47 -16.73 2.44 -4.61
C ALA A 47 -15.78 1.66 -3.68
N HIS A 48 -15.99 0.35 -3.53
CA HIS A 48 -15.11 -0.53 -2.77
C HIS A 48 -13.72 -0.64 -3.41
N LEU A 49 -13.68 -0.91 -4.72
CA LEU A 49 -12.43 -0.97 -5.52
C LEU A 49 -11.61 0.31 -5.39
N HIS A 50 -12.22 1.48 -5.60
CA HIS A 50 -11.52 2.75 -5.44
C HIS A 50 -10.97 2.96 -4.03
N THR A 51 -11.65 2.45 -3.01
CA THR A 51 -11.17 2.54 -1.62
C THR A 51 -9.91 1.70 -1.44
N HIS A 52 -9.90 0.46 -1.92
CA HIS A 52 -8.72 -0.41 -1.85
C HIS A 52 -7.56 0.09 -2.72
N ILE A 53 -7.83 0.57 -3.93
CA ILE A 53 -6.83 1.22 -4.80
C ILE A 53 -6.13 2.38 -4.06
N ARG A 54 -6.91 3.24 -3.39
CA ARG A 54 -6.34 4.35 -2.60
C ARG A 54 -5.52 3.83 -1.42
N ALA A 55 -6.00 2.81 -0.70
CA ALA A 55 -5.27 2.24 0.43
C ALA A 55 -3.93 1.62 0.00
N VAL A 56 -3.93 0.83 -1.08
CA VAL A 56 -2.73 0.23 -1.67
C VAL A 56 -1.74 1.30 -2.13
N ARG A 57 -2.21 2.37 -2.80
CA ARG A 57 -1.36 3.49 -3.20
C ARG A 57 -0.80 4.28 -2.03
N ALA A 58 -1.59 4.49 -0.98
CA ALA A 58 -1.14 5.20 0.22
C ALA A 58 -0.05 4.39 0.93
N TRP A 59 -0.23 3.07 1.01
CA TRP A 59 0.80 2.16 1.50
C TRP A 59 2.07 2.22 0.64
N ALA A 60 1.95 2.10 -0.68
CA ALA A 60 3.09 2.13 -1.61
C ALA A 60 3.92 3.43 -1.59
N GLN A 61 3.35 4.54 -1.11
CA GLN A 61 4.04 5.83 -1.00
C GLN A 61 4.81 6.01 0.33
N GLN A 62 4.70 5.05 1.24
CA GLN A 62 5.45 5.08 2.49
C GLN A 62 6.95 4.87 2.26
N GLY A 63 7.78 5.36 3.19
CA GLY A 63 9.22 5.10 3.16
C GLY A 63 9.54 3.62 3.43
N PRO A 64 10.74 3.13 3.06
CA PRO A 64 11.13 1.72 3.16
C PRO A 64 10.91 1.10 4.56
N ALA A 65 11.25 1.83 5.62
CA ALA A 65 11.07 1.35 7.00
C ALA A 65 9.59 1.23 7.40
N ALA A 66 8.75 2.18 6.98
CA ALA A 66 7.32 2.16 7.27
C ALA A 66 6.59 1.07 6.46
N LEU A 67 7.00 0.84 5.20
CA LEU A 67 6.55 -0.28 4.39
C LEU A 67 6.85 -1.63 5.05
N ALA A 68 8.09 -1.81 5.51
CA ALA A 68 8.50 -3.03 6.19
C ALA A 68 7.72 -3.27 7.50
N ALA A 69 7.52 -2.21 8.30
CA ALA A 69 6.76 -2.30 9.55
C ALA A 69 5.27 -2.60 9.37
N SER A 70 4.69 -2.20 8.22
CA SER A 70 3.27 -2.35 7.91
C SER A 70 2.99 -3.37 6.80
N VAL A 71 3.95 -4.25 6.49
CA VAL A 71 3.86 -5.17 5.34
C VAL A 71 2.60 -6.04 5.38
N ALA A 72 2.22 -6.55 6.55
CA ALA A 72 1.01 -7.36 6.72
C ALA A 72 -0.27 -6.57 6.39
N VAL A 73 -0.33 -5.30 6.80
CA VAL A 73 -1.47 -4.41 6.51
C VAL A 73 -1.52 -4.07 5.03
N GLY A 74 -0.37 -3.77 4.44
CA GLY A 74 -0.25 -3.52 3.00
C GLY A 74 -0.70 -4.69 2.14
N LEU A 75 -0.24 -5.90 2.47
CA LEU A 75 -0.65 -7.12 1.77
C LEU A 75 -2.14 -7.42 1.96
N ALA A 76 -2.72 -7.13 3.13
CA ALA A 76 -4.17 -7.24 3.33
C ALA A 76 -4.96 -6.27 2.44
N HIS A 77 -4.45 -5.05 2.19
CA HIS A 77 -5.07 -4.13 1.24
C HIS A 77 -4.98 -4.63 -0.21
N VAL A 78 -3.87 -5.25 -0.60
CA VAL A 78 -3.70 -5.86 -1.94
C VAL A 78 -4.62 -7.07 -2.10
N ASP A 79 -4.75 -7.91 -1.09
CA ASP A 79 -5.65 -9.06 -1.08
C ASP A 79 -7.13 -8.63 -1.19
N ALA A 80 -7.54 -7.62 -0.43
CA ALA A 80 -8.88 -7.06 -0.51
C ALA A 80 -9.17 -6.42 -1.88
N LEU A 81 -8.18 -5.75 -2.48
CA LEU A 81 -8.28 -5.22 -3.84
C LEU A 81 -8.52 -6.35 -4.85
N HIS A 82 -7.69 -7.40 -4.84
CA HIS A 82 -7.83 -8.52 -5.77
C HIS A 82 -9.11 -9.32 -5.55
N SER A 83 -9.56 -9.47 -4.30
CA SER A 83 -10.86 -10.10 -3.99
C SER A 83 -12.01 -9.30 -4.60
N SER A 84 -12.02 -7.98 -4.39
CA SER A 84 -13.06 -7.10 -4.97
C SER A 84 -13.01 -7.00 -6.49
N LEU A 85 -11.84 -7.27 -7.10
CA LEU A 85 -11.72 -7.43 -8.55
C LEU A 85 -12.34 -8.74 -9.02
N GLY A 86 -12.15 -9.84 -8.28
CA GLY A 86 -12.83 -11.12 -8.54
C GLY A 86 -14.34 -10.93 -8.55
N ASP A 87 -14.88 -10.30 -7.51
CA ASP A 87 -16.31 -9.99 -7.40
C ASP A 87 -16.82 -9.15 -8.59
N LEU A 88 -15.99 -8.23 -9.13
CA LEU A 88 -16.33 -7.44 -10.31
C LEU A 88 -16.38 -8.30 -11.57
N LEU A 89 -15.41 -9.22 -11.74
CA LEU A 89 -15.32 -10.09 -12.91
C LEU A 89 -16.40 -11.17 -12.95
N ASP A 90 -17.00 -11.49 -11.81
CA ASP A 90 -18.15 -12.41 -11.72
C ASP A 90 -19.47 -11.77 -12.18
N LEU A 91 -19.52 -10.43 -12.32
CA LEU A 91 -20.72 -9.74 -12.81
C LEU A 91 -20.88 -9.94 -14.32
N PRO A 92 -22.09 -10.31 -14.81
CA PRO A 92 -22.33 -10.51 -16.23
C PRO A 92 -22.14 -9.22 -17.03
N GLU A 93 -22.40 -8.05 -16.44
CA GLU A 93 -22.15 -6.76 -17.08
C GLU A 93 -20.65 -6.51 -17.32
N ALA A 94 -19.79 -6.92 -16.38
CA ALA A 94 -18.34 -6.81 -16.52
C ALA A 94 -17.81 -7.78 -17.57
N GLN A 95 -18.33 -9.01 -17.61
CA GLN A 95 -17.96 -9.99 -18.63
C GLN A 95 -18.39 -9.57 -20.04
N ALA A 96 -19.61 -9.03 -20.17
CA ALA A 96 -20.10 -8.47 -21.42
C ALA A 96 -19.22 -7.30 -21.88
N ALA A 97 -18.83 -6.42 -20.95
CA ALA A 97 -17.94 -5.31 -21.21
C ALA A 97 -16.54 -5.76 -21.69
N LEU A 98 -15.98 -6.81 -21.09
CA LEU A 98 -14.67 -7.35 -21.46
C LEU A 98 -14.71 -8.10 -22.78
N SER A 99 -15.83 -8.73 -23.13
CA SER A 99 -16.00 -9.45 -24.40
C SER A 99 -15.85 -8.52 -25.61
N GLY A 100 -16.21 -7.25 -25.47
CA GLY A 100 -16.01 -6.21 -26.50
C GLY A 100 -14.61 -5.55 -26.49
N ALA A 101 -13.83 -5.73 -25.43
CA ALA A 101 -12.58 -5.00 -25.20
C ALA A 101 -11.34 -5.58 -25.91
N GLY A 102 -11.46 -6.75 -26.56
CA GLY A 102 -10.47 -7.35 -27.46
C GLY A 102 -9.04 -7.32 -26.91
N GLY A 103 -8.09 -6.83 -27.73
CA GLY A 103 -6.66 -6.78 -27.38
C GLY A 103 -6.28 -5.90 -26.17
N THR A 104 -7.22 -5.16 -25.59
CA THR A 104 -7.01 -4.48 -24.30
C THR A 104 -7.00 -5.49 -23.14
N VAL A 105 -7.86 -6.51 -23.22
CA VAL A 105 -7.93 -7.59 -22.23
C VAL A 105 -6.64 -8.40 -22.25
N ASP A 106 -6.13 -8.74 -23.44
CA ASP A 106 -4.87 -9.48 -23.58
C ASP A 106 -3.68 -8.74 -22.93
N ARG A 107 -3.61 -7.42 -23.11
CA ARG A 107 -2.56 -6.58 -22.50
C ARG A 107 -2.72 -6.46 -20.99
N LEU A 108 -3.95 -6.36 -20.51
CA LEU A 108 -4.24 -6.36 -19.09
C LEU A 108 -3.83 -7.70 -18.46
N LEU A 109 -4.16 -8.82 -19.11
CA LEU A 109 -3.76 -10.15 -18.67
C LEU A 109 -2.23 -10.31 -18.66
N ASP A 110 -1.54 -9.89 -19.73
CA ASP A 110 -0.07 -9.87 -19.79
C ASP A 110 0.53 -9.04 -18.64
N SER A 111 -0.11 -7.93 -18.26
CA SER A 111 0.32 -7.11 -17.11
C SER A 111 0.26 -7.88 -15.79
N PHE A 112 -0.85 -8.59 -15.53
CA PHE A 112 -1.03 -9.39 -14.31
C PHE A 112 -0.13 -10.62 -14.29
N LEU A 113 0.08 -11.28 -15.43
CA LEU A 113 0.99 -12.43 -15.52
C LEU A 113 2.43 -12.01 -15.23
N ARG A 114 2.90 -10.90 -15.82
CA ARG A 114 4.23 -10.35 -15.50
C ARG A 114 4.39 -9.97 -14.04
N LEU A 115 3.33 -9.47 -13.40
CA LEU A 115 3.34 -9.21 -11.96
C LEU A 115 3.45 -10.52 -11.16
N ALA A 116 2.69 -11.55 -11.53
CA ALA A 116 2.75 -12.86 -10.89
C ALA A 116 4.15 -13.48 -11.00
N ASP A 117 4.77 -13.42 -12.19
CA ASP A 117 6.14 -13.89 -12.40
C ASP A 117 7.14 -13.12 -11.53
N ALA A 118 7.02 -11.79 -11.47
CA ALA A 118 7.87 -10.95 -10.62
C ALA A 118 7.70 -11.29 -9.12
N HIS A 119 6.48 -11.61 -8.68
CA HIS A 119 6.23 -12.09 -7.32
C HIS A 119 6.86 -13.46 -7.04
N GLY A 120 6.83 -14.38 -8.01
CA GLY A 120 7.52 -15.67 -7.92
C GLY A 120 9.03 -15.49 -7.74
N CYS A 121 9.66 -14.74 -8.63
CA CYS A 121 11.10 -14.42 -8.53
C CYS A 121 11.45 -13.68 -7.24
N PHE A 122 10.60 -12.75 -6.79
CA PHE A 122 10.78 -12.04 -5.53
C PHE A 122 10.77 -13.01 -4.35
N GLN A 123 9.81 -13.93 -4.30
CA GLN A 123 9.71 -14.93 -3.23
C GLN A 123 10.97 -15.80 -3.17
N GLU A 124 11.44 -16.31 -4.31
CA GLU A 124 12.67 -17.10 -4.40
C GLU A 124 13.88 -16.31 -3.89
N THR A 125 14.02 -15.05 -4.32
CA THR A 125 15.12 -14.17 -3.93
C THR A 125 15.09 -13.86 -2.42
N VAL A 126 13.90 -13.62 -1.85
CA VAL A 126 13.75 -13.38 -0.40
C VAL A 126 14.08 -14.63 0.40
N VAL A 127 13.70 -15.83 -0.07
CA VAL A 127 14.06 -17.09 0.60
C VAL A 127 15.58 -17.30 0.60
N ALA A 128 16.25 -17.06 -0.53
CA ALA A 128 17.72 -17.11 -0.62
C ALA A 128 18.37 -16.06 0.29
N LEU A 129 17.87 -14.81 0.27
CA LEU A 129 18.35 -13.73 1.12
C LEU A 129 18.30 -14.14 2.60
N LYS A 130 17.20 -14.73 3.08
CA LYS A 130 17.07 -15.23 4.46
C LYS A 130 18.17 -16.23 4.85
N GLN A 131 18.59 -17.09 3.93
CA GLN A 131 19.68 -18.03 4.16
C GLN A 131 21.02 -17.30 4.27
N ASP A 132 21.27 -16.32 3.40
CA ASP A 132 22.48 -15.49 3.45
C ASP A 132 22.56 -14.65 4.74
N VAL A 133 21.43 -14.17 5.25
CA VAL A 133 21.36 -13.51 6.57
C VAL A 133 21.80 -14.47 7.68
N ALA A 134 21.27 -15.68 7.67
CA ALA A 134 21.58 -16.68 8.68
C ALA A 134 23.07 -17.10 8.63
N GLU A 135 23.63 -17.29 7.43
CA GLU A 135 25.05 -17.60 7.23
C GLU A 135 25.93 -16.44 7.70
N ALA A 136 25.58 -15.19 7.38
CA ALA A 136 26.31 -14.01 7.87
C ALA A 136 26.34 -13.95 9.40
N LEU A 137 25.18 -14.15 10.07
CA LEU A 137 25.09 -14.19 11.53
C LEU A 137 25.87 -15.37 12.13
N ALA A 138 25.91 -16.52 11.46
CA ALA A 138 26.72 -17.66 11.88
C ALA A 138 28.22 -17.37 11.74
N ALA A 139 28.63 -16.75 10.63
CA ALA A 139 30.01 -16.36 10.38
C ALA A 139 30.52 -15.33 11.40
N VAL A 140 29.70 -14.35 11.79
CA VAL A 140 30.01 -13.39 12.86
C VAL A 140 30.24 -14.13 14.19
N ARG A 141 29.31 -15.03 14.58
CA ARG A 141 29.43 -15.81 15.82
C ARG A 141 30.68 -16.69 15.86
N ARG A 142 31.06 -17.26 14.72
CA ARG A 142 32.25 -18.12 14.56
C ARG A 142 33.54 -17.33 14.25
N ARG A 143 33.45 -16.01 14.08
CA ARG A 143 34.56 -15.12 13.70
C ARG A 143 35.27 -15.53 12.39
N VAL A 144 34.50 -16.02 11.41
CA VAL A 144 35.01 -16.46 10.10
C VAL A 144 34.77 -15.37 9.05
N GLY A 145 35.75 -14.47 8.89
CA GLY A 145 35.64 -13.29 8.01
C GLY A 145 35.37 -13.63 6.54
N ALA A 146 35.99 -14.68 5.99
CA ALA A 146 35.80 -15.07 4.59
C ALA A 146 34.35 -15.48 4.27
N ARG A 147 33.69 -16.20 5.20
CA ARG A 147 32.28 -16.59 5.07
C ARG A 147 31.34 -15.39 5.21
N LEU A 148 31.64 -14.48 6.15
CA LEU A 148 30.90 -13.23 6.28
C LEU A 148 30.96 -12.41 5.00
N ALA A 149 32.17 -12.22 4.45
CA ALA A 149 32.35 -11.49 3.20
C ALA A 149 31.62 -12.16 2.02
N SER A 150 31.60 -13.50 1.96
CA SER A 150 30.84 -14.23 0.95
C SER A 150 29.33 -14.03 1.09
N ALA A 151 28.79 -14.13 2.31
CA ALA A 151 27.37 -13.94 2.57
C ALA A 151 26.94 -12.50 2.26
N VAL A 152 27.73 -11.49 2.65
CA VAL A 152 27.44 -10.08 2.33
C VAL A 152 27.43 -9.82 0.82
N ARG A 153 28.38 -10.39 0.07
CA ARG A 153 28.35 -10.30 -1.41
C ARG A 153 27.11 -10.95 -2.00
N SER A 154 26.66 -12.08 -1.46
CA SER A 154 25.42 -12.75 -1.88
C SER A 154 24.19 -11.87 -1.59
N GLN A 155 24.12 -11.27 -0.39
CA GLN A 155 23.06 -10.31 -0.04
C GLN A 155 23.04 -9.09 -0.97
N CYS A 156 24.21 -8.55 -1.34
CA CYS A 156 24.31 -7.45 -2.28
C CYS A 156 23.79 -7.83 -3.68
N ARG A 157 24.12 -9.03 -4.17
CA ARG A 157 23.56 -9.56 -5.43
C ARG A 157 22.06 -9.74 -5.37
N ALA A 158 21.53 -10.32 -4.28
CA ALA A 158 20.10 -10.44 -4.06
C ALA A 158 19.42 -9.06 -4.03
N GLY A 159 20.04 -8.06 -3.41
CA GLY A 159 19.57 -6.67 -3.42
C GLY A 159 19.49 -6.07 -4.82
N GLN A 160 20.45 -6.36 -5.69
CA GLN A 160 20.43 -5.94 -7.11
C GLN A 160 19.30 -6.61 -7.88
N GLU A 161 19.08 -7.92 -7.69
CA GLU A 161 17.96 -8.63 -8.32
C GLU A 161 16.60 -8.11 -7.82
N LEU A 162 16.46 -7.82 -6.52
CA LEU A 162 15.26 -7.20 -5.96
C LEU A 162 15.00 -5.81 -6.53
N ALA A 163 16.04 -5.00 -6.72
CA ALA A 163 15.92 -3.69 -7.36
C ALA A 163 15.52 -3.82 -8.84
N ARG A 164 16.05 -4.81 -9.55
CA ARG A 164 15.66 -5.14 -10.92
C ARG A 164 14.19 -5.58 -10.98
N LEU A 165 13.75 -6.46 -10.09
CA LEU A 165 12.35 -6.88 -9.98
C LEU A 165 11.42 -5.70 -9.65
N ALA A 166 11.89 -4.75 -8.83
CA ALA A 166 11.14 -3.53 -8.58
C ALA A 166 10.94 -2.68 -9.85
N ALA A 167 11.95 -2.62 -10.72
CA ALA A 167 11.84 -1.94 -12.02
C ALA A 167 10.87 -2.69 -12.96
N THR A 168 10.99 -4.02 -13.08
CA THR A 168 10.08 -4.83 -13.93
C THR A 168 8.64 -4.73 -13.44
N ALA A 169 8.40 -4.69 -12.13
CA ALA A 169 7.08 -4.50 -11.55
C ALA A 169 6.49 -3.10 -11.85
N ARG A 170 7.31 -2.05 -12.01
CA ARG A 170 6.81 -0.73 -12.46
C ARG A 170 6.43 -0.71 -13.93
N GLU A 171 7.12 -1.52 -14.73
CA GLU A 171 6.94 -1.59 -16.19
C GLU A 171 5.79 -2.52 -16.60
N SER A 172 5.40 -3.46 -15.74
CA SER A 172 4.32 -4.42 -16.01
C SER A 172 2.93 -3.76 -16.04
N ALA A 173 2.71 -2.67 -15.31
CA ALA A 173 1.44 -1.94 -15.40
C ALA A 173 1.37 -1.11 -16.70
N VAL A 174 0.43 -1.46 -17.56
CA VAL A 174 0.14 -0.68 -18.76
C VAL A 174 -0.31 0.72 -18.38
N ARG A 175 0.36 1.75 -18.93
CA ARG A 175 0.00 3.15 -18.67
C ARG A 175 -1.34 3.48 -19.34
N PRO A 176 -2.31 4.10 -18.64
CA PRO A 176 -3.61 4.47 -19.22
C PRO A 176 -3.47 5.28 -20.52
N THR A 177 -2.48 6.18 -20.57
CA THR A 177 -2.18 7.03 -21.74
C THR A 177 -1.82 6.25 -23.00
N ARG A 178 -1.22 5.05 -22.88
CA ARG A 178 -0.83 4.23 -24.06
C ARG A 178 -1.99 3.46 -24.65
N LEU A 179 -3.07 3.23 -23.89
CA LEU A 179 -4.27 2.57 -24.39
C LEU A 179 -5.22 3.55 -25.07
N SER A 180 -5.36 4.79 -24.57
CA SER A 180 -6.20 5.80 -25.24
C SER A 180 -5.71 6.19 -26.64
N ILE A 181 -4.42 6.01 -26.93
CA ILE A 181 -3.83 6.30 -28.26
C ILE A 181 -4.02 5.12 -29.23
N LEU A 182 -4.12 3.89 -28.72
CA LEU A 182 -4.19 2.66 -29.53
C LEU A 182 -5.62 2.11 -29.64
N GLY A 183 -6.47 2.37 -28.64
CA GLY A 183 -7.89 2.06 -28.63
C GLY A 183 -8.71 3.22 -29.16
N GLY A 184 -8.61 3.49 -30.47
CA GLY A 184 -9.51 4.42 -31.18
C GLY A 184 -10.94 3.87 -31.32
N GLY A 185 -11.45 3.16 -30.31
CA GLY A 185 -12.74 2.48 -30.32
C GLY A 185 -13.72 3.19 -29.40
N GLN A 186 -14.90 3.49 -29.95
CA GLN A 186 -16.06 4.00 -29.23
C GLN A 186 -16.65 2.91 -28.33
N GLY A 187 -15.95 2.55 -27.25
CA GLY A 187 -16.45 1.61 -26.25
C GLY A 187 -17.66 2.20 -25.50
N SER A 188 -18.57 1.34 -25.05
CA SER A 188 -19.66 1.76 -24.16
C SER A 188 -19.08 2.40 -22.90
N ALA A 189 -19.78 3.37 -22.29
CA ALA A 189 -19.31 4.03 -21.07
C ALA A 189 -18.97 3.02 -19.95
N ALA A 190 -19.72 1.92 -19.87
CA ALA A 190 -19.48 0.83 -18.92
C ALA A 190 -18.20 0.03 -19.24
N GLU A 191 -17.88 -0.20 -20.52
CA GLU A 191 -16.66 -0.90 -20.94
C GLU A 191 -15.41 -0.14 -20.57
N VAL A 192 -15.44 1.17 -20.81
CA VAL A 192 -14.34 2.09 -20.47
C VAL A 192 -14.14 2.15 -18.95
N GLU A 193 -15.23 2.12 -18.17
CA GLU A 193 -15.18 2.14 -16.71
C GLU A 193 -14.61 0.85 -16.12
N VAL A 194 -15.11 -0.32 -16.52
CA VAL A 194 -14.63 -1.64 -16.02
C VAL A 194 -13.17 -1.86 -16.40
N THR A 195 -12.82 -1.63 -17.66
CA THR A 195 -11.45 -1.75 -18.14
C THR A 195 -10.54 -0.73 -17.45
N GLY A 196 -11.02 0.49 -17.23
CA GLY A 196 -10.30 1.53 -16.50
C GLY A 196 -9.97 1.13 -15.07
N LEU A 197 -10.92 0.53 -14.35
CA LEU A 197 -10.72 0.05 -12.98
C LEU A 197 -9.76 -1.12 -12.89
N LEU A 198 -9.83 -2.07 -13.82
CA LEU A 198 -8.89 -3.19 -13.88
C LEU A 198 -7.45 -2.70 -14.10
N MET A 199 -7.29 -1.75 -15.02
CA MET A 199 -6.02 -1.08 -15.30
C MET A 199 -5.52 -0.28 -14.10
N GLU A 200 -6.42 0.43 -13.42
CA GLU A 200 -6.09 1.21 -12.24
C GLU A 200 -5.61 0.31 -11.08
N SER A 201 -6.24 -0.85 -10.93
CA SER A 201 -5.91 -1.86 -9.94
C SER A 201 -4.57 -2.52 -10.25
N ALA A 202 -4.33 -2.91 -11.50
CA ALA A 202 -3.03 -3.43 -11.95
C ALA A 202 -1.90 -2.43 -11.67
N ALA A 203 -2.13 -1.14 -11.94
CA ALA A 203 -1.16 -0.08 -11.65
C ALA A 203 -0.94 0.13 -10.14
N ALA A 204 -1.98 0.00 -9.32
CA ALA A 204 -1.86 0.09 -7.87
C ALA A 204 -1.04 -1.08 -7.31
N THR A 205 -1.35 -2.31 -7.72
CA THR A 205 -0.60 -3.52 -7.35
C THR A 205 0.86 -3.41 -7.80
N ALA A 206 1.12 -3.05 -9.06
CA ALA A 206 2.46 -2.83 -9.59
C ALA A 206 3.29 -1.82 -8.78
N SER A 207 2.69 -0.67 -8.45
CA SER A 207 3.34 0.35 -7.62
C SER A 207 3.66 -0.18 -6.22
N ALA A 208 2.76 -0.95 -5.63
CA ALA A 208 2.92 -1.53 -4.30
C ALA A 208 4.00 -2.62 -4.28
N SER A 209 4.01 -3.52 -5.26
CA SER A 209 5.04 -4.54 -5.45
C SER A 209 6.41 -3.89 -5.65
N ALA A 210 6.51 -2.89 -6.52
CA ALA A 210 7.75 -2.18 -6.74
C ALA A 210 8.27 -1.45 -5.50
N ALA A 211 7.38 -0.86 -4.70
CA ALA A 211 7.74 -0.21 -3.45
C ALA A 211 8.26 -1.23 -2.42
N LEU A 212 7.58 -2.36 -2.28
CA LEU A 212 8.00 -3.45 -1.39
C LEU A 212 9.35 -4.05 -1.84
N PHE A 213 9.49 -4.39 -3.11
CA PHE A 213 10.71 -5.00 -3.66
C PHE A 213 11.89 -4.03 -3.49
N GLY A 214 11.69 -2.75 -3.78
CA GLY A 214 12.68 -1.70 -3.55
C GLY A 214 13.03 -1.50 -2.08
N ALA A 215 12.06 -1.63 -1.16
CA ALA A 215 12.33 -1.56 0.27
C ALA A 215 13.22 -2.72 0.74
N VAL A 216 12.96 -3.96 0.28
CA VAL A 216 13.81 -5.12 0.60
C VAL A 216 15.19 -5.00 -0.05
N ALA A 217 15.26 -4.48 -1.28
CA ALA A 217 16.53 -4.18 -1.94
C ALA A 217 17.38 -3.18 -1.13
N ALA A 218 16.77 -2.07 -0.66
CA ALA A 218 17.45 -1.07 0.14
C ALA A 218 17.98 -1.62 1.47
N MET A 219 17.23 -2.51 2.13
CA MET A 219 17.69 -3.21 3.34
C MET A 219 18.85 -4.17 3.08
N SER A 220 18.97 -4.70 1.85
CA SER A 220 20.04 -5.62 1.47
C SER A 220 21.35 -4.90 1.07
N GLY A 221 21.26 -3.62 0.66
CA GLY A 221 22.39 -2.83 0.17
C GLY A 221 23.10 -1.95 1.21
N SER A 222 22.56 -1.78 2.42
CA SER A 222 23.12 -0.82 3.41
C SER A 222 24.41 -1.27 4.11
N VAL A 223 25.14 -2.27 3.57
CA VAL A 223 26.37 -2.82 4.17
C VAL A 223 27.64 -2.16 3.59
N GLU A 224 27.52 -1.42 2.48
CA GLU A 224 28.68 -0.81 1.78
C GLU A 224 29.04 0.61 2.26
N ALA A 225 28.35 1.16 3.27
CA ALA A 225 28.67 2.47 3.82
C ALA A 225 28.49 2.51 5.34
N GLU A 226 29.27 1.72 6.06
CA GLU A 226 29.96 2.18 7.28
C GLU A 226 30.85 1.06 7.82
N SER A 227 32.07 1.46 8.19
CA SER A 227 33.03 0.65 8.94
C SER A 227 32.34 -0.15 10.03
N CYS A 228 32.67 -1.45 10.10
CA CYS A 228 32.28 -2.43 11.12
C CYS A 228 31.84 -1.79 12.46
N SER A 229 30.54 -1.49 12.57
CA SER A 229 29.87 -1.30 13.83
C SER A 229 28.67 -2.23 13.82
N CYS A 230 28.61 -3.11 14.81
CA CYS A 230 27.67 -4.22 15.00
C CYS A 230 26.17 -3.81 15.11
N LYS A 231 25.79 -2.63 14.63
CA LYS A 231 24.43 -2.06 14.66
C LYS A 231 23.64 -2.33 13.36
N GLY A 232 24.29 -2.44 12.21
CA GLY A 232 23.61 -2.63 10.90
C GLY A 232 22.90 -3.99 10.74
N THR A 233 23.38 -5.03 11.43
CA THR A 233 22.79 -6.37 11.40
C THR A 233 21.44 -6.48 12.12
N ALA A 234 21.04 -5.49 12.91
CA ALA A 234 19.78 -5.52 13.65
C ALA A 234 18.54 -5.37 12.76
N ALA A 235 18.61 -4.58 11.68
CA ALA A 235 17.47 -4.34 10.80
C ALA A 235 17.03 -5.60 10.03
N LEU A 236 17.99 -6.46 9.69
CA LEU A 236 17.78 -7.68 8.92
C LEU A 236 17.18 -8.84 9.75
N VAL A 237 17.39 -8.81 11.07
CA VAL A 237 16.90 -9.83 12.03
C VAL A 237 15.39 -9.68 12.31
N CYS A 238 14.83 -8.47 12.19
CA CYS A 238 13.42 -8.22 12.53
C CYS A 238 12.41 -8.90 11.60
N LEU A 239 12.80 -9.33 10.39
CA LEU A 239 11.94 -10.09 9.46
C LEU A 239 11.96 -11.61 9.72
N GLY A 240 12.90 -12.10 10.55
CA GLY A 240 13.01 -13.52 10.92
C GLY A 240 12.44 -13.88 12.29
N GLY A 241 12.08 -12.88 13.11
CA GLY A 241 11.75 -13.04 14.53
C GLY A 241 10.25 -13.22 14.86
N GLY A 242 9.37 -13.41 13.89
CA GLY A 242 7.94 -13.66 14.11
C GLY A 242 7.64 -15.13 14.34
N GLY A 243 8.18 -15.73 15.41
CA GLY A 243 8.05 -17.17 15.66
C GLY A 243 8.25 -17.53 17.12
N GLY A 244 7.18 -17.37 17.90
CA GLY A 244 6.86 -18.15 19.10
C GLY A 244 7.93 -18.27 20.20
N ARG A 245 7.67 -17.63 21.34
CA ARG A 245 7.95 -18.21 22.66
C ARG A 245 7.14 -17.48 23.74
N GLY A 246 6.01 -18.07 24.09
CA GLY A 246 5.51 -17.98 25.45
C GLY A 246 6.53 -18.65 26.38
N GLY A 247 6.66 -18.12 27.60
CA GLY A 247 7.65 -18.59 28.56
C GLY A 247 7.78 -17.64 29.75
N GLU A 248 6.79 -17.73 30.63
CA GLU A 248 6.88 -17.67 32.09
C GLU A 248 8.27 -17.38 32.71
N ALA A 249 8.34 -16.31 33.50
CA ALA A 249 9.24 -16.14 34.66
C ALA A 249 8.53 -15.14 35.59
N GLY A 250 8.09 -15.50 36.80
CA GLY A 250 8.88 -16.17 37.83
C GLY A 250 9.51 -15.09 38.69
N GLY A 251 8.86 -14.76 39.80
CA GLY A 251 9.13 -13.55 40.60
C GLY A 251 10.46 -13.54 41.35
N ALA A 252 10.85 -12.33 41.76
CA ALA A 252 11.75 -12.11 42.88
C ALA A 252 11.35 -10.79 43.56
N GLY A 253 10.88 -10.89 44.80
CA GLY A 253 10.66 -9.76 45.68
C GLY A 253 11.98 -9.08 46.08
N GLY A 254 11.92 -7.77 46.27
CA GLY A 254 13.06 -6.97 46.72
C GLY A 254 12.56 -5.70 47.39
N VAL A 255 12.55 -5.75 48.71
CA VAL A 255 11.94 -4.83 49.67
C VAL A 255 12.44 -3.39 49.56
N HIS A 256 11.49 -2.46 49.71
CA HIS A 256 11.66 -1.03 49.88
C HIS A 256 11.75 -0.69 51.38
N ARG A 257 12.86 -0.08 51.83
CA ARG A 257 13.04 0.74 53.06
C ARG A 257 14.56 0.98 53.20
N GLY A 258 15.09 2.14 53.49
CA GLY A 258 14.57 3.40 54.01
C GLY A 258 15.76 4.09 54.67
N ALA A 259 16.05 5.33 54.28
CA ALA A 259 17.13 6.14 54.82
C ALA A 259 16.90 6.49 56.30
N ARG A 260 17.99 6.54 57.09
CA ARG A 260 18.27 7.57 58.12
C ARG A 260 19.62 7.32 58.79
N GLY A 261 20.33 8.41 59.06
CA GLY A 261 21.73 8.43 59.48
C GLY A 261 22.00 8.44 60.98
N ARG A 262 23.29 8.58 61.31
CA ARG A 262 23.96 9.12 62.53
C ARG A 262 25.45 8.72 62.41
N GLN A 263 26.41 9.63 62.19
CA GLN A 263 27.13 10.48 63.14
C GLN A 263 27.77 9.79 64.37
N ARG A 264 29.06 10.15 64.60
CA ARG A 264 29.96 9.98 65.78
C ARG A 264 30.80 8.68 65.81
N GLU A 265 32.04 8.61 66.30
CA GLU A 265 33.15 9.50 66.72
C GLU A 265 34.31 8.56 67.17
N GLY A 266 35.58 9.03 67.14
CA GLY A 266 36.74 8.50 67.91
C GLY A 266 37.45 7.27 67.31
N VAL A 267 38.67 7.32 66.74
CA VAL A 267 40.03 7.65 67.26
C VAL A 267 40.51 6.71 68.38
N PRO A 268 41.79 6.30 68.45
CA PRO A 268 42.85 6.25 67.42
C PRO A 268 43.16 4.84 66.91
#